data_AF-A0A529ZHN7-F1
#
_entry.id   AF-A0A529ZHN7-F1
#
_cell.length_a   1.000
_cell.length_b   1.000
_cell.length_c   1.000
_cell.angle_alpha   90.00
_cell.angle_beta   90.00
_cell.angle_gamma   90.00
#
_symmetry.space_group_name_H-M   'P 1'
#
loop_
_entity.id
_entity.type
_entity.pdbx_description
1 polymer ?
#
loop_
_entity_poly.entity_id
_entity_poly.type
_entity_poly.pdbx_seq_one_letter_code
_entity_poly.pdbx_strand_id
1 'polypeptide(L)'
;RNCDWFFSENAVLIDTAGRYVQQESQPDVDATEWLGFLDLLKKHRGRRALNGVIVALSIDALSEGDEAIKAHGRKIRRRLAELNDRLEIRLPVYLMLTKADLIKGFEAFFGGLSTTAREQVWG
;
A
#
# COMPACT_ATOMS: atom_id res chain seq x y z
N ARG A 1 13.21 -6.29 11.40
CA ARG A 1 11.86 -6.01 11.95
C ARG A 1 11.06 -5.43 10.80
N ASN A 2 10.32 -6.28 10.06
CA ASN A 2 10.01 -6.00 8.65
C ASN A 2 8.54 -5.95 8.25
N CYS A 3 7.62 -6.15 9.19
CA CYS A 3 6.19 -6.12 8.95
C CYS A 3 5.47 -5.85 10.28
N ASP A 4 4.61 -4.85 10.32
CA ASP A 4 3.81 -4.49 11.49
C ASP A 4 2.40 -5.09 11.36
N TRP A 5 1.90 -5.60 12.47
CA TRP A 5 0.59 -6.26 12.53
C TRP A 5 -0.32 -5.42 13.41
N PHE A 6 -1.38 -4.89 12.81
CA PHE A 6 -2.40 -4.13 13.51
C PHE A 6 -3.65 -4.99 13.65
N PHE A 7 -4.11 -5.15 14.88
CA PHE A 7 -5.27 -5.97 15.22
C PHE A 7 -6.44 -5.07 15.62
N SER A 8 -7.62 -5.38 15.09
CA SER A 8 -8.89 -4.84 15.55
C SER A 8 -9.88 -5.98 15.79
N GLU A 9 -11.05 -5.66 16.34
CA GLU A 9 -12.10 -6.66 16.60
C GLU A 9 -12.52 -7.44 15.34
N ASN A 10 -12.45 -6.80 14.18
CA ASN A 10 -12.99 -7.33 12.92
C ASN A 10 -11.93 -7.53 11.82
N ALA A 11 -10.71 -7.04 12.01
CA ALA A 11 -9.68 -7.10 10.97
C ALA A 11 -8.26 -7.23 11.53
N VAL A 12 -7.39 -7.82 10.70
CA VAL A 12 -5.94 -7.78 10.88
C VAL A 12 -5.38 -7.06 9.67
N LEU A 13 -4.69 -5.94 9.90
CA LEU A 13 -3.93 -5.24 8.88
C LEU A 13 -2.47 -5.66 8.99
N ILE A 14 -1.91 -6.03 7.86
CA ILE A 14 -0.52 -6.42 7.74
C ILE A 14 0.16 -5.29 6.97
N ASP A 15 0.91 -4.46 7.68
CA ASP A 15 1.67 -3.38 7.07
C ASP A 15 3.05 -3.90 6.68
N THR A 16 3.30 -3.93 5.39
CA THR A 16 4.56 -4.40 4.82
C THR A 16 5.49 -3.20 4.70
N ALA A 17 6.69 -3.30 5.27
CA ALA A 17 7.66 -2.22 5.14
C ALA A 17 7.90 -1.83 3.67
N GLY A 18 8.08 -0.52 3.40
CA GLY A 18 8.24 0.05 2.06
C GLY A 18 9.31 -0.61 1.18
N ARG A 19 10.27 -1.34 1.76
CA ARG A 19 11.31 -2.12 1.06
C ARG A 19 10.77 -3.12 0.02
N TYR A 20 9.55 -3.63 0.21
CA TYR A 20 8.95 -4.53 -0.79
C TYR A 20 8.51 -3.78 -2.05
N VAL A 21 8.31 -2.46 -1.97
CA VAL A 21 7.98 -1.56 -3.08
C VAL A 21 9.21 -0.79 -3.58
N GLN A 22 10.12 -0.43 -2.68
CA GLN A 22 11.38 0.30 -2.92
C GLN A 22 12.58 -0.64 -2.71
N GLN A 23 12.93 -1.41 -3.75
CA GLN A 23 14.23 -2.09 -3.83
C GLN A 23 15.33 -1.05 -4.04
N GLU A 24 15.91 -0.54 -2.96
CA GLU A 24 17.00 0.45 -3.06
C GLU A 24 18.37 -0.09 -2.60
N SER A 25 18.44 -1.29 -2.02
CA SER A 25 19.72 -1.81 -1.49
C SER A 25 20.11 -3.22 -1.96
N GLN A 26 19.21 -4.22 -2.00
CA GLN A 26 19.55 -5.59 -2.43
C GLN A 26 18.37 -6.33 -3.09
N PRO A 27 18.20 -6.23 -4.43
CA PRO A 27 17.00 -6.70 -5.13
C PRO A 27 16.66 -8.19 -4.92
N ASP A 28 17.67 -9.06 -4.93
CA ASP A 28 17.48 -10.52 -4.82
C ASP A 28 17.11 -10.95 -3.40
N VAL A 29 17.67 -10.28 -2.39
CA VAL A 29 17.36 -10.51 -0.97
C VAL A 29 15.94 -10.06 -0.66
N ASP A 30 15.56 -8.86 -1.13
CA ASP A 30 14.21 -8.31 -0.95
C ASP A 30 13.13 -9.19 -1.60
N ALA A 31 13.42 -9.73 -2.79
CA ALA A 31 12.52 -10.65 -3.48
C ALA A 31 12.35 -11.98 -2.72
N THR A 32 13.44 -12.51 -2.16
CA THR A 32 13.42 -13.75 -1.37
C THR A 32 12.64 -13.57 -0.07
N GLU A 33 12.85 -12.46 0.64
CA GLU A 33 12.07 -12.14 1.85
C GLU A 33 10.57 -11.99 1.57
N TRP A 34 10.22 -11.34 0.45
CA TRP A 34 8.82 -11.17 0.03
C TRP A 34 8.13 -12.51 -0.22
N LEU A 35 8.75 -13.38 -1.01
CA LEU A 35 8.19 -14.70 -1.33
C LEU A 35 8.08 -15.57 -0.07
N GLY A 36 9.09 -15.53 0.81
CA GLY A 36 9.05 -16.24 2.09
C GLY A 36 7.91 -15.74 3.00
N PHE A 37 7.63 -14.44 3.01
CA PHE A 37 6.49 -13.88 3.72
C PHE A 37 5.15 -14.38 3.15
N LEU A 38 4.98 -14.40 1.83
CA LEU A 38 3.78 -14.95 1.19
C LEU A 38 3.61 -16.44 1.50
N ASP A 39 4.70 -17.20 1.58
CA ASP A 39 4.67 -18.62 1.97
C ASP A 39 4.19 -18.81 3.40
N LEU A 40 4.61 -17.95 4.33
CA LEU A 40 4.11 -17.97 5.69
C LEU A 40 2.61 -17.69 5.74
N LEU A 41 2.12 -16.70 4.99
CA LEU A 41 0.69 -16.43 4.88
C LEU A 41 -0.08 -17.64 4.34
N LYS A 42 0.40 -18.24 3.25
CA LYS A 42 -0.21 -19.44 2.65
C LYS A 42 -0.22 -20.62 3.63
N LYS A 43 0.89 -20.87 4.31
CA LYS A 43 1.04 -21.95 5.29
C LYS A 43 0.10 -21.81 6.48
N HIS A 44 -0.01 -20.60 7.05
CA HIS A 44 -0.73 -20.39 8.30
C HIS A 44 -2.21 -20.03 8.12
N ARG A 45 -2.61 -19.47 6.97
CA ARG A 45 -3.99 -19.02 6.72
C ARG A 45 -4.68 -19.73 5.55
N GLY A 46 -3.95 -20.55 4.77
CA GLY A 46 -4.50 -21.35 3.68
C GLY A 46 -5.20 -20.49 2.61
N ARG A 47 -6.37 -20.95 2.13
CA ARG A 47 -7.13 -20.33 1.04
C ARG A 47 -7.75 -18.95 1.38
N ARG A 48 -7.60 -18.46 2.61
CA ARG A 48 -8.05 -17.13 3.07
C ARG A 48 -6.87 -16.30 3.60
N ALA A 49 -5.69 -16.47 3.00
CA ALA A 49 -4.47 -15.80 3.40
C ALA A 49 -4.61 -14.27 3.51
N LEU A 50 -5.37 -13.68 2.57
CA LEU A 50 -5.70 -12.27 2.54
C LEU A 50 -7.14 -12.11 2.03
N ASN A 51 -7.77 -10.98 2.37
CA ASN A 51 -9.12 -10.63 1.93
C ASN A 51 -9.15 -9.43 0.96
N GLY A 52 -8.05 -8.70 0.87
CA GLY A 52 -7.88 -7.54 -0.01
C GLY A 52 -6.47 -6.98 0.13
N VAL A 53 -6.11 -6.07 -0.76
CA VAL A 53 -4.85 -5.32 -0.72
C VAL A 53 -5.16 -3.83 -0.78
N ILE A 54 -4.53 -3.04 0.08
CA ILE A 54 -4.54 -1.59 -0.01
C ILE A 54 -3.19 -1.15 -0.59
N VAL A 55 -3.23 -0.42 -1.70
CA VAL A 55 -2.06 0.24 -2.27
C VAL A 55 -2.10 1.69 -1.82
N ALA A 56 -1.23 2.07 -0.89
CA ALA A 56 -1.07 3.46 -0.48
C ALA A 56 -0.07 4.17 -1.40
N LEU A 57 -0.53 5.16 -2.16
CA LEU A 57 0.29 5.98 -3.04
C LEU A 57 0.15 7.44 -2.64
N SER A 58 1.27 8.09 -2.35
CA SER A 58 1.25 9.53 -2.03
C SER A 58 0.89 10.36 -3.26
N ILE A 59 0.16 11.45 -3.07
CA ILE A 59 -0.31 12.32 -4.17
C ILE A 59 0.85 12.99 -4.93
N ASP A 60 2.00 13.18 -4.26
CA ASP A 60 3.23 13.70 -4.86
C ASP A 60 3.73 12.83 -6.02
N ALA A 61 3.58 11.51 -5.94
CA ALA A 61 3.95 10.56 -6.99
C ALA A 61 3.17 10.80 -8.30
N LEU A 62 1.98 11.40 -8.21
CA LEU A 62 1.21 11.81 -9.40
C LEU A 62 1.81 13.04 -10.09
N SER A 63 2.65 13.79 -9.38
CA SER A 63 3.30 15.02 -9.88
C SER A 63 4.68 14.76 -10.49
N GLU A 64 5.21 13.53 -10.40
CA GLU A 64 6.52 13.14 -10.94
C GLU A 64 6.53 12.97 -12.48
N GLY A 65 5.37 13.08 -13.13
CA GLY A 65 5.20 12.95 -14.58
C GLY A 65 4.89 11.53 -15.07
N ASP A 66 4.39 11.44 -16.31
CA ASP A 66 3.80 10.22 -16.88
C ASP A 66 4.70 8.99 -16.85
N GLU A 67 5.99 9.14 -17.14
CA GLU A 67 6.89 7.98 -17.18
C GLU A 67 7.24 7.46 -15.78
N ALA A 68 7.40 8.36 -14.81
CA ALA A 68 7.63 8.00 -13.41
C ALA A 68 6.42 7.25 -12.85
N ILE A 69 5.21 7.77 -13.05
CA ILE A 69 4.00 7.11 -12.55
C ILE A 69 3.73 5.76 -13.22
N LYS A 70 3.99 5.63 -14.53
CA LYS A 70 3.92 4.33 -15.20
C LYS A 70 4.95 3.35 -14.64
N ALA A 71 6.15 3.81 -14.29
CA ALA A 71 7.17 2.97 -13.66
C ALA A 71 6.73 2.48 -12.27
N HIS A 72 6.17 3.38 -11.43
CA HIS A 72 5.58 3.00 -10.14
C HIS A 72 4.44 1.99 -10.31
N GLY A 73 3.53 2.24 -11.25
CA GLY A 73 2.42 1.34 -11.56
C GLY A 73 2.88 -0.05 -12.01
N ARG A 74 3.95 -0.14 -12.82
CA ARG A 74 4.55 -1.43 -13.21
C ARG A 74 5.12 -2.19 -12.02
N LYS A 75 5.80 -1.52 -11.09
CA LYS A 75 6.33 -2.14 -9.85
C LYS A 75 5.19 -2.67 -8.98
N ILE A 76 4.16 -1.86 -8.73
CA ILE A 76 2.97 -2.27 -7.96
C ILE A 76 2.29 -3.47 -8.60
N ARG A 77 2.02 -3.42 -9.92
CA ARG A 77 1.38 -4.51 -10.65
C ARG A 77 2.17 -5.81 -10.57
N ARG A 78 3.51 -5.75 -10.66
CA ARG A 78 4.37 -6.92 -10.50
C ARG A 78 4.21 -7.55 -9.12
N ARG A 79 4.18 -6.76 -8.05
CA ARG A 79 3.98 -7.28 -6.68
C ARG A 79 2.60 -7.90 -6.48
N LEU A 80 1.57 -7.28 -7.02
CA LEU A 80 0.21 -7.84 -6.99
C LEU A 80 0.12 -9.17 -7.77
N ALA A 81 0.84 -9.29 -8.89
CA ALA A 81 0.92 -10.54 -9.64
C ALA A 81 1.65 -11.63 -8.85
N GLU A 82 2.83 -11.33 -8.28
CA GLU A 82 3.58 -12.26 -7.42
C GLU A 82 2.74 -12.75 -6.23
N LEU A 83 1.95 -11.85 -5.62
CA LEU A 83 1.02 -12.17 -4.55
C LEU A 83 -0.08 -13.14 -5.03
N ASN A 84 -0.77 -12.80 -6.12
CA ASN A 84 -1.86 -13.63 -6.66
C ASN A 84 -1.35 -15.01 -7.08
N ASP A 85 -0.18 -15.07 -7.74
CA ASP A 85 0.43 -16.31 -8.23
C ASP A 85 0.86 -17.20 -7.07
N ARG A 86 1.50 -16.63 -6.04
CA ARG A 86 2.01 -17.42 -4.90
C ARG A 86 0.89 -17.91 -3.99
N LEU A 87 -0.09 -17.05 -3.72
CA LEU A 87 -1.22 -17.36 -2.84
C LEU A 87 -2.36 -18.11 -3.55
N GLU A 88 -2.38 -18.11 -4.89
CA GLU A 88 -3.44 -18.70 -5.73
C GLU A 88 -4.82 -18.09 -5.47
N ILE A 89 -4.86 -16.78 -5.19
CA ILE A 89 -6.09 -16.03 -4.86
C ILE A 89 -6.14 -14.77 -5.72
N ARG A 90 -7.34 -14.38 -6.18
CA ARG A 90 -7.57 -13.05 -6.74
C ARG A 90 -8.18 -12.17 -5.66
N LEU A 91 -7.47 -11.10 -5.30
CA LEU A 91 -7.90 -10.18 -4.25
C LEU A 91 -8.48 -8.89 -4.85
N PRO A 92 -9.48 -8.28 -4.19
CA PRO A 92 -9.81 -6.88 -4.47
C PRO A 92 -8.63 -5.99 -4.08
N VAL A 93 -8.30 -5.04 -4.94
CA VAL A 93 -7.21 -4.07 -4.73
C VAL A 93 -7.82 -2.68 -4.61
N TYR A 94 -7.52 -2.01 -3.52
CA TYR A 94 -7.99 -0.66 -3.20
C TYR A 94 -6.81 0.31 -3.30
N LEU A 95 -6.90 1.29 -4.19
CA LEU A 95 -5.91 2.37 -4.25
C LEU A 95 -6.31 3.46 -3.25
N MET A 96 -5.41 3.80 -2.35
CA MET A 96 -5.54 4.90 -1.41
C MET A 96 -4.52 5.97 -1.76
N LEU A 97 -5.01 7.15 -2.14
CA LEU A 97 -4.16 8.32 -2.31
C LEU A 97 -3.91 8.97 -0.95
N THR A 98 -2.65 9.04 -0.55
CA THR A 98 -2.21 9.59 0.74
C THR A 98 -1.55 10.94 0.57
N LYS A 99 -1.31 11.64 1.69
CA LYS A 99 -0.69 12.97 1.74
C LYS A 99 -1.40 14.01 0.87
N ALA A 100 -2.74 14.02 0.91
CA ALA A 100 -3.55 14.97 0.13
C ALA A 100 -3.26 16.44 0.48
N ASP A 101 -2.68 16.69 1.66
CA ASP A 101 -2.17 17.99 2.10
C ASP A 101 -1.10 18.59 1.15
N LEU A 102 -0.41 17.76 0.37
CA LEU A 102 0.56 18.21 -0.63
C LEU A 102 -0.07 18.78 -1.91
N ILE A 103 -1.40 18.70 -2.05
CA ILE A 103 -2.10 19.31 -3.19
C ILE A 103 -1.95 20.83 -3.09
N LYS A 104 -1.49 21.45 -4.18
CA LYS A 104 -1.36 22.91 -4.24
C LYS A 104 -2.71 23.58 -3.94
N GLY A 105 -2.73 24.41 -2.89
CA GLY A 105 -3.92 25.12 -2.44
C GLY A 105 -4.78 24.36 -1.43
N PHE A 106 -4.33 23.19 -0.93
CA PHE A 106 -5.02 22.44 0.12
C PHE A 106 -5.30 23.32 1.35
N GLU A 107 -4.27 23.92 1.95
CA GLU A 107 -4.46 24.77 3.13
C GLU A 107 -5.41 25.95 2.88
N ALA A 108 -5.34 26.59 1.72
CA ALA A 108 -6.22 27.70 1.38
C ALA A 108 -7.68 27.24 1.23
N PHE A 109 -7.90 26.05 0.69
CA PHE A 109 -9.23 25.46 0.55
C PHE A 109 -9.85 25.11 1.92
N PHE A 110 -9.09 24.47 2.81
CA PHE A 110 -9.56 24.05 4.14
C PHE A 110 -9.42 25.13 5.23
N GLY A 111 -8.77 26.26 4.92
CA GLY A 111 -8.45 27.32 5.88
C GLY A 111 -9.68 27.98 6.52
N GLY A 112 -10.80 28.05 5.80
CA GLY A 112 -12.06 28.62 6.28
C GLY A 112 -12.92 27.67 7.13
N LEU A 113 -12.55 26.41 7.27
CA LEU A 113 -13.35 25.43 8.03
C LEU A 113 -13.21 25.62 9.54
N SER A 114 -14.32 25.49 10.26
CA SER A 114 -14.34 25.41 11.72
C SER A 114 -13.70 24.10 12.20
N THR A 115 -13.32 24.02 13.48
CA THR A 115 -12.74 22.80 14.06
C THR A 115 -13.62 21.57 13.83
N THR A 116 -14.93 21.69 14.07
CA THR A 116 -15.89 20.60 13.82
C THR A 116 -16.02 20.25 12.35
N ALA A 117 -15.88 21.25 11.46
CA ALA A 117 -15.92 21.01 10.03
C ALA A 117 -14.67 20.27 9.55
N ARG A 118 -13.50 20.46 10.19
CA ARG A 118 -12.22 19.77 9.92
C ARG A 118 -12.13 18.33 10.45
N GLU A 119 -13.07 17.94 11.32
CA GLU A 119 -13.15 16.57 11.85
C GLU A 119 -13.87 15.63 10.87
N GLN A 120 -14.31 16.11 9.71
CA GLN A 120 -14.88 15.24 8.69
C GLN A 120 -13.80 14.40 8.03
N VAL A 121 -14.23 13.33 7.36
CA VAL A 121 -13.38 12.26 6.80
C VAL A 121 -12.28 12.79 5.84
N TRP A 122 -12.39 14.04 5.37
CA TRP A 122 -11.48 14.67 4.41
C TRP A 122 -10.81 15.96 4.91
N GLY A 123 -11.02 16.37 6.16
CA GLY A 123 -10.91 17.76 6.55
C GLY A 123 -12.30 18.36 6.50
#